data_AF-V6L2C7-F1
#
_entry.id   AF-V6L2C7-F1
#
_cell.length_a   1.000
_cell.length_b   1.000
_cell.length_c   1.000
_cell.angle_alpha   90.00
_cell.angle_beta   90.00
_cell.angle_gamma   90.00
#
_symmetry.space_group_name_H-M   'P 1'
#
loop_
_entity.id
_entity.type
_entity.pdbx_description
1 polymer ?
#
loop_
_entity_poly.entity_id
_entity_poly.type
_entity_poly.pdbx_seq_one_letter_code
_entity_poly.pdbx_strand_id
1 'polypeptide(L)'
;MLVLLLLSMGALAPAALPPPEQRALLAVERSAHPLRTTDPYGDLDDLRPFGRIVGNAQVVGMGEATHSSHEFFTMKHRVMRYLVENKGFRTFALEASWSSGLRLDEYLLTGEGDLRKIMREEFQGAYAWWNTEEYLVSRDPVYVSSRCY
;
A
#
# COMPACT_ATOMS: atom_id res chain seq x y z
N MET A 1 43.14 -61.72 6.33
CA MET A 1 41.80 -61.13 6.21
C MET A 1 41.95 -59.70 5.73
N LEU A 2 41.68 -59.42 4.46
CA LEU A 2 41.74 -58.07 3.89
C LEU A 2 40.30 -57.58 3.73
N VAL A 3 39.90 -56.56 4.49
CA VAL A 3 38.59 -55.91 4.39
C VAL A 3 38.70 -54.81 3.33
N LEU A 4 38.05 -55.01 2.17
CA LEU A 4 37.94 -53.99 1.13
C LEU A 4 36.81 -53.02 1.50
N LEU A 5 37.16 -51.78 1.87
CA LEU A 5 36.22 -50.67 2.02
C LEU A 5 35.95 -50.08 0.64
N LEU A 6 34.83 -50.46 0.03
CA LEU A 6 34.29 -49.82 -1.17
C LEU A 6 33.68 -48.47 -0.78
N LEU A 7 34.45 -47.39 -0.94
CA LEU A 7 33.87 -46.04 -1.01
C LEU A 7 33.13 -45.92 -2.34
N SER A 8 31.80 -45.98 -2.30
CA SER A 8 30.96 -45.59 -3.41
C SER A 8 31.04 -44.07 -3.58
N MET A 9 31.82 -43.60 -4.56
CA MET A 9 31.63 -42.27 -5.12
C MET A 9 30.30 -42.26 -5.88
N GLY A 10 29.20 -42.01 -5.16
CA GLY A 10 27.95 -41.64 -5.80
C GLY A 10 28.17 -40.31 -6.51
N ALA A 11 28.08 -40.32 -7.84
CA ALA A 11 28.06 -39.10 -8.61
C ALA A 11 26.87 -38.26 -8.12
N LEU A 12 27.13 -37.11 -7.48
CA LEU A 12 26.10 -36.11 -7.28
C LEU A 12 25.67 -35.66 -8.68
N ALA A 13 24.56 -36.20 -9.16
CA ALA A 13 23.84 -35.60 -10.26
C ALA A 13 23.55 -34.15 -9.84
N PRO A 14 23.81 -33.14 -10.68
CA PRO A 14 23.43 -31.78 -10.37
C PRO A 14 21.93 -31.78 -10.08
N ALA A 15 21.54 -31.26 -8.91
CA ALA A 15 20.14 -31.18 -8.54
C ALA A 15 19.38 -30.51 -9.68
N ALA A 16 18.39 -31.21 -10.24
CA ALA A 16 17.55 -30.65 -11.27
C ALA A 16 16.92 -29.36 -10.74
N LEU A 17 16.94 -28.30 -11.55
CA LEU A 17 16.31 -27.04 -11.17
C LEU A 17 14.82 -27.29 -10.91
N PRO A 18 14.23 -26.67 -9.88
CA PRO A 18 12.81 -26.79 -9.64
C PRO A 18 12.01 -26.22 -10.83
N PRO A 19 10.76 -26.67 -11.05
CA PRO A 19 9.89 -26.17 -12.10
C PRO A 19 9.80 -24.64 -12.10
N PRO A 20 9.53 -24.01 -13.27
CA PRO A 20 9.46 -22.55 -13.38
C PRO A 20 8.54 -21.87 -12.35
N GLU A 21 7.37 -22.43 -12.06
CA GLU A 21 6.45 -21.92 -11.03
C GLU A 21 7.05 -21.90 -9.64
N GLN A 22 7.76 -22.97 -9.25
CA GLN A 22 8.40 -23.09 -7.95
C GLN A 22 9.61 -22.15 -7.86
N ARG A 23 10.32 -21.94 -8.96
CA ARG A 23 11.37 -20.90 -9.03
C ARG A 23 10.79 -19.50 -8.88
N ALA A 24 9.65 -19.21 -9.49
CA ALA A 24 8.96 -17.93 -9.36
C ALA A 24 8.50 -17.69 -7.91
N LEU A 25 7.86 -18.68 -7.29
CA LEU A 25 7.46 -18.62 -5.87
C LEU A 25 8.67 -18.36 -4.97
N LEU A 26 9.74 -19.16 -5.11
CA LEU A 26 10.97 -18.98 -4.32
C LEU A 26 11.62 -17.61 -4.56
N ALA A 27 11.51 -17.05 -5.77
CA ALA A 27 12.02 -15.71 -6.07
C ALA A 27 11.20 -14.62 -5.37
N VAL A 28 9.87 -14.76 -5.34
CA VAL A 28 8.97 -13.86 -4.61
C VAL A 28 9.25 -13.98 -3.11
N GLU A 29 9.28 -15.18 -2.55
CA GLU A 29 9.52 -15.40 -1.11
C GLU A 29 10.85 -14.80 -0.65
N ARG A 30 11.92 -14.95 -1.44
CA ARG A 30 13.23 -14.38 -1.11
C ARG A 30 13.28 -12.86 -1.17
N SER A 31 12.41 -12.23 -1.95
CA SER A 31 12.44 -10.78 -2.21
C SER A 31 11.32 -10.05 -1.48
N ALA A 32 10.32 -10.76 -0.97
CA ALA A 32 9.17 -10.18 -0.32
C ALA A 32 9.55 -9.53 1.02
N HIS A 33 8.96 -8.37 1.27
CA HIS A 33 9.03 -7.70 2.56
C HIS A 33 7.67 -7.87 3.24
N PRO A 34 7.58 -8.61 4.36
CA PRO A 34 6.31 -8.90 5.00
C PRO A 34 5.71 -7.64 5.62
N LEU A 35 4.43 -7.42 5.36
CA LEU A 35 3.61 -6.44 6.06
C LEU A 35 2.97 -7.12 7.27
N ARG A 36 3.07 -6.50 8.44
CA ARG A 36 2.62 -7.07 9.73
C ARG A 36 1.16 -6.78 10.03
N THR A 37 0.61 -5.72 9.44
CA THR A 37 -0.77 -5.27 9.68
C THR A 37 -1.27 -4.42 8.52
N THR A 38 -2.59 -4.39 8.33
CA THR A 38 -3.29 -3.40 7.49
C THR A 38 -3.92 -2.29 8.31
N ASP A 39 -3.89 -2.36 9.65
CA ASP A 39 -4.43 -1.33 10.56
C ASP A 39 -3.91 0.05 10.14
N PRO A 40 -4.80 1.01 9.84
CA PRO A 40 -4.38 2.31 9.37
C PRO A 40 -3.45 2.99 10.37
N TYR A 41 -3.60 2.75 11.68
CA TYR A 41 -2.82 3.33 12.79
C TYR A 41 -1.72 2.41 13.34
N GLY A 42 -1.46 1.29 12.68
CA GLY A 42 -0.39 0.39 13.04
C GLY A 42 1.01 1.02 12.91
N ASP A 43 1.98 0.42 13.60
CA ASP A 43 3.42 0.74 13.51
C ASP A 43 3.88 0.84 12.05
N LEU A 44 4.92 1.62 11.73
CA LEU A 44 5.36 1.84 10.35
C LEU A 44 6.71 1.19 9.99
N ASP A 45 7.35 0.43 10.89
CA ASP A 45 8.72 -0.05 10.69
C ASP A 45 8.87 -1.06 9.55
N ASP A 46 7.83 -1.84 9.28
CA ASP A 46 7.78 -2.80 8.18
C ASP A 46 7.62 -2.12 6.80
N LEU A 47 7.31 -0.81 6.75
CA LEU A 47 7.28 0.01 5.54
C LEU A 47 8.63 0.64 5.20
N ARG A 48 9.66 0.49 6.05
CA ARG A 48 11.02 0.98 5.73
C ARG A 48 11.59 0.44 4.41
N PRO A 49 11.41 -0.85 4.04
CA PRO A 49 11.79 -1.34 2.72
C PRO A 49 11.06 -0.62 1.58
N PHE A 50 9.75 -0.38 1.73
CA PHE A 50 8.99 0.43 0.77
C PHE A 50 9.56 1.84 0.65
N GLY A 51 9.89 2.51 1.75
CA GLY A 51 10.51 3.83 1.73
C GLY A 51 11.88 3.87 1.03
N ARG A 52 12.64 2.77 1.03
CA ARG A 52 13.88 2.64 0.24
C ARG A 52 13.57 2.50 -1.25
N ILE A 53 12.55 1.71 -1.62
CA ILE A 53 12.09 1.55 -3.00
C ILE A 53 11.62 2.89 -3.58
N VAL A 54 10.84 3.66 -2.80
CA VAL A 54 10.40 5.01 -3.18
C VAL A 54 11.59 5.95 -3.44
N GLY A 55 12.68 5.81 -2.69
CA GLY A 55 13.90 6.62 -2.90
C GLY A 55 13.60 8.11 -2.87
N ASN A 56 14.00 8.83 -3.93
CA ASN A 56 13.77 10.26 -4.12
C ASN A 56 12.64 10.57 -5.12
N ALA A 57 11.72 9.61 -5.34
CA ALA A 57 10.58 9.84 -6.22
C ALA A 57 9.73 11.02 -5.74
N GLN A 58 9.33 11.88 -6.67
CA GLN A 58 8.45 13.03 -6.40
C GLN A 58 6.96 12.68 -6.48
N VAL A 59 6.63 11.61 -7.21
CA VAL A 59 5.26 11.13 -7.40
C VAL A 59 5.23 9.63 -7.13
N VAL A 60 4.27 9.18 -6.33
CA VAL A 60 4.01 7.78 -6.02
C VAL A 60 2.56 7.48 -6.35
N GLY A 61 2.34 6.60 -7.33
CA GLY A 61 1.01 6.09 -7.65
C GLY A 61 0.62 4.95 -6.72
N MET A 62 -0.61 4.97 -6.20
CA MET A 62 -1.16 3.92 -5.34
C MET A 62 -2.48 3.41 -5.90
N GLY A 63 -2.43 2.22 -6.52
CA GLY A 63 -3.63 1.52 -6.97
C GLY A 63 -4.26 0.67 -5.87
N GLU A 64 -5.42 0.11 -6.19
CA GLU A 64 -6.09 -0.93 -5.42
C GLU A 64 -6.56 -2.03 -6.36
N ALA A 65 -6.59 -3.28 -5.90
CA ALA A 65 -7.02 -4.37 -6.77
C ALA A 65 -8.55 -4.37 -6.97
N THR A 66 -9.28 -3.85 -5.98
CA THR A 66 -10.74 -3.75 -5.95
C THR A 66 -11.17 -2.49 -5.22
N HIS A 67 -12.27 -1.90 -5.67
CA HIS A 67 -12.96 -0.84 -4.91
C HIS A 67 -13.70 -1.43 -3.70
N SER A 68 -13.88 -0.60 -2.68
CA SER A 68 -14.69 -0.90 -1.48
C SER A 68 -14.17 -2.04 -0.58
N SER A 69 -12.89 -2.42 -0.69
CA SER A 69 -12.29 -3.38 0.26
C SER A 69 -11.60 -2.68 1.42
N HIS A 70 -12.06 -2.99 2.63
CA HIS A 70 -11.56 -2.42 3.88
C HIS A 70 -10.02 -2.49 4.00
N GLU A 71 -9.42 -3.64 3.68
CA GLU A 71 -7.97 -3.85 3.79
C GLU A 71 -7.18 -3.01 2.78
N PHE A 72 -7.71 -2.78 1.57
CA PHE A 72 -7.06 -1.89 0.61
C PHE A 72 -7.09 -0.45 1.09
N PHE A 73 -8.21 0.02 1.66
CA PHE A 73 -8.30 1.38 2.20
C PHE A 73 -7.41 1.63 3.40
N THR A 74 -7.50 0.74 4.39
CA THR A 74 -6.73 0.86 5.63
C THR A 74 -5.22 0.76 5.36
N MET A 75 -4.81 -0.13 4.46
CA MET A 75 -3.42 -0.20 4.03
C MET A 75 -2.98 1.05 3.24
N LYS A 76 -3.80 1.57 2.32
CA LYS A 76 -3.49 2.82 1.59
C LYS A 76 -3.35 4.00 2.55
N HIS A 77 -4.22 4.11 3.56
CA HIS A 77 -4.07 5.08 4.63
C HIS A 77 -2.71 4.93 5.32
N ARG A 78 -2.36 3.72 5.75
CA ARG A 78 -1.09 3.45 6.44
C ARG A 78 0.14 3.83 5.59
N VAL A 79 0.11 3.51 4.30
CA VAL A 79 1.16 3.91 3.34
C VAL A 79 1.21 5.43 3.17
N MET A 80 0.05 6.10 3.07
CA MET A 80 -0.02 7.56 3.02
C MET A 80 0.59 8.20 4.25
N ARG A 81 0.28 7.71 5.45
CA ARG A 81 0.91 8.20 6.68
C ARG A 81 2.43 8.10 6.61
N TYR A 82 2.96 6.95 6.20
CA TYR A 82 4.40 6.78 6.03
C TYR A 82 5.01 7.75 5.00
N LEU A 83 4.34 7.97 3.87
CA LEU A 83 4.82 8.92 2.85
C LEU A 83 4.82 10.36 3.36
N VAL A 84 3.82 10.77 4.13
CA VAL A 84 3.75 12.12 4.70
C VAL A 84 4.79 12.29 5.81
N GLU A 85 4.81 11.38 6.79
CA GLU A 85 5.63 11.50 8.00
C GLU A 85 7.11 11.22 7.75
N ASN A 86 7.44 10.20 6.97
CA ASN A 86 8.82 9.75 6.79
C ASN A 86 9.44 10.17 5.45
N LYS A 87 8.62 10.53 4.45
CA LYS A 87 9.10 10.86 3.09
C LYS A 87 8.76 12.29 2.66
N GLY A 88 7.99 13.04 3.44
CA GLY A 88 7.72 14.47 3.22
C GLY A 88 6.73 14.78 2.08
N PHE A 89 5.92 13.82 1.64
CA PHE A 89 4.85 14.08 0.68
C PHE A 89 3.77 14.99 1.32
N ARG A 90 3.24 15.94 0.54
CA ARG A 90 2.27 16.96 1.00
C ARG A 90 1.14 17.23 0.00
N THR A 91 1.04 16.40 -1.02
CA THR A 91 0.01 16.54 -2.07
C THR A 91 -0.61 15.19 -2.29
N PHE A 92 -1.93 15.16 -2.28
CA PHE A 92 -2.73 13.97 -2.48
C PHE A 92 -3.67 14.20 -3.66
N ALA A 93 -3.62 13.29 -4.63
CA ALA A 93 -4.51 13.31 -5.78
C ALA A 93 -5.43 12.10 -5.71
N LEU A 94 -6.73 12.32 -5.85
CA LEU A 94 -7.74 11.27 -5.76
C LEU A 94 -8.26 10.87 -7.13
N GLU A 95 -8.62 9.60 -7.28
CA GLU A 95 -9.41 9.11 -8.41
C GLU A 95 -10.88 9.53 -8.24
N ALA A 96 -11.11 10.84 -8.27
CA ALA A 96 -12.41 11.48 -8.11
C ALA A 96 -12.52 12.65 -9.09
N SER A 97 -13.72 13.22 -9.19
CA SER A 97 -13.88 14.45 -9.98
C SER A 97 -13.11 15.60 -9.33
N TRP A 98 -12.54 16.48 -10.15
CA TRP A 98 -11.82 17.67 -9.68
C TRP A 98 -12.67 18.55 -8.74
N SER A 99 -13.97 18.71 -9.04
CA SER A 99 -14.90 19.49 -8.20
C SER A 99 -15.07 18.86 -6.82
N SER A 100 -15.07 17.53 -6.73
CA SER A 100 -15.12 16.82 -5.45
C SER A 100 -13.84 17.04 -4.65
N GLY A 101 -12.68 17.02 -5.33
CA GLY A 101 -11.38 17.35 -4.74
C GLY A 101 -11.35 18.75 -4.11
N LEU A 102 -11.84 19.78 -4.82
CA LEU A 102 -11.92 21.15 -4.29
C LEU A 102 -12.77 21.25 -3.01
N ARG A 103 -13.93 20.57 -2.97
CA ARG A 103 -14.79 20.56 -1.77
C ARG A 103 -14.13 19.86 -0.58
N LEU A 104 -13.40 18.78 -0.85
CA LEU A 104 -12.64 18.07 0.18
C LEU A 104 -11.46 18.90 0.68
N ASP A 105 -10.73 19.58 -0.21
CA ASP A 105 -9.61 20.46 0.15
C ASP A 105 -10.08 21.63 1.02
N GLU A 106 -11.19 22.27 0.66
CA GLU A 106 -11.79 23.33 1.48
C GLU A 106 -12.16 22.81 2.88
N TYR A 107 -12.80 21.65 2.98
CA TYR A 107 -13.12 21.02 4.26
C TYR A 107 -11.86 20.70 5.09
N LEU A 108 -10.81 20.18 4.47
CA LEU A 108 -9.55 19.82 5.14
C LEU A 108 -8.78 21.05 5.64
N LEU A 109 -8.73 22.12 4.85
CA LEU A 109 -7.97 23.33 5.18
C LEU A 109 -8.68 24.22 6.21
N THR A 110 -10.01 24.29 6.15
CA THR A 110 -10.80 25.21 6.99
C THR A 110 -11.45 24.50 8.17
N GLY A 111 -11.72 23.21 8.05
CA GLY A 111 -12.55 22.45 9.00
C GLY A 111 -14.06 22.74 8.87
N GLU A 112 -14.47 23.64 7.98
CA GLU A 112 -15.84 24.07 7.78
C GLU A 112 -16.62 23.13 6.85
N GLY A 113 -17.92 22.94 7.13
CA GLY A 113 -18.81 22.07 6.36
C GLY A 113 -19.05 20.69 6.99
N ASP A 114 -19.86 19.87 6.30
CA ASP A 114 -20.20 18.50 6.71
C ASP A 114 -19.60 17.50 5.71
N LEU A 115 -18.54 16.80 6.12
CA LEU A 115 -17.89 15.78 5.30
C LEU A 115 -18.87 14.71 4.84
N ARG A 116 -19.78 14.25 5.70
CA ARG A 116 -20.75 13.22 5.31
C ARG A 116 -21.69 13.74 4.24
N LYS A 117 -22.04 15.03 4.28
CA LYS A 117 -22.81 15.69 3.23
C LYS A 117 -22.02 15.79 1.93
N ILE A 118 -20.76 16.23 1.99
CA ILE A 118 -19.86 16.29 0.81
C ILE A 118 -19.76 14.91 0.17
N MET A 119 -19.49 13.86 0.97
CA MET A 119 -19.41 12.49 0.47
C MET A 119 -20.70 12.03 -0.22
N ARG A 120 -21.87 12.28 0.40
CA ARG A 120 -23.18 11.95 -0.18
C ARG A 120 -23.49 12.71 -1.47
N GLU A 121 -23.01 13.93 -1.64
CA GLU A 121 -23.32 14.75 -2.82
C GLU A 121 -22.35 14.48 -3.98
N GLU A 122 -21.08 14.30 -3.67
CA GLU A 122 -20.01 14.21 -4.66
C GLU A 122 -19.75 12.78 -5.15
N PHE A 123 -19.84 11.80 -4.25
CA PHE A 123 -19.53 10.40 -4.58
C PHE A 123 -20.82 9.66 -4.90
N GLN A 124 -21.41 10.01 -6.04
CA GLN A 124 -22.64 9.44 -6.58
C GLN A 124 -22.38 8.78 -7.94
N GLY A 125 -23.35 7.98 -8.42
CA GLY A 125 -23.26 7.33 -9.73
C GLY A 125 -22.03 6.44 -9.88
N ALA A 126 -21.18 6.72 -10.87
CA ALA A 126 -19.96 5.97 -11.13
C ALA A 126 -18.92 6.06 -9.98
N TYR A 127 -19.03 7.04 -9.08
CA TYR A 127 -18.15 7.23 -7.92
C TYR A 127 -18.76 6.72 -6.61
N ALA A 128 -19.96 6.12 -6.63
CA ALA A 128 -20.66 5.67 -5.42
C ALA A 128 -19.86 4.67 -4.58
N TRP A 129 -18.98 3.89 -5.20
CA TRP A 129 -18.10 2.89 -4.57
C TRP A 129 -17.09 3.48 -3.57
N TRP A 130 -16.84 4.79 -3.66
CA TRP A 130 -15.97 5.54 -2.76
C TRP A 130 -16.71 6.12 -1.54
N ASN A 131 -18.04 6.06 -1.49
CA ASN A 131 -18.83 6.58 -0.36
C ASN A 131 -18.91 5.56 0.78
N THR A 132 -17.77 5.33 1.45
CA THR A 132 -17.63 4.37 2.54
C THR A 132 -17.16 5.06 3.83
N GLU A 133 -17.30 4.37 4.98
CA GLU A 133 -16.85 4.92 6.27
C GLU A 133 -15.32 5.08 6.33
N GLU A 134 -14.56 4.30 5.58
CA GLU A 134 -13.10 4.43 5.49
C GLU A 134 -12.66 5.78 4.90
N TYR A 135 -13.45 6.37 3.99
CA TYR A 135 -13.20 7.73 3.47
C TYR A 135 -13.60 8.83 4.43
N LEU A 136 -14.47 8.56 5.40
CA LEU A 136 -14.93 9.55 6.37
C LEU A 136 -13.86 9.86 7.44
N VAL A 137 -12.75 9.15 7.44
CA VAL A 137 -11.59 9.37 8.33
C VAL A 137 -10.70 10.52 7.82
N SER A 138 -11.29 11.62 7.34
CA SER A 138 -10.55 12.72 6.70
C SER A 138 -9.98 13.75 7.69
N ARG A 139 -10.27 13.65 8.99
CA ARG A 139 -9.65 14.50 10.03
C ARG A 139 -8.32 13.97 10.56
N ASP A 140 -7.77 12.94 9.93
CA ASP A 140 -6.41 12.52 10.22
C ASP A 140 -5.42 13.66 9.85
N PRO A 141 -4.48 14.05 10.73
CA PRO A 141 -3.43 15.02 10.43
C PRO A 141 -2.68 14.77 9.11
N VAL A 142 -2.59 13.51 8.67
CA VAL A 142 -2.02 13.11 7.38
C VAL A 142 -2.70 13.82 6.21
N TYR A 143 -4.04 13.91 6.23
CA TYR A 143 -4.82 14.58 5.18
C TYR A 143 -4.87 16.09 5.37
N VAL A 144 -4.95 16.60 6.60
CA VAL A 144 -4.98 18.05 6.88
C VAL A 144 -3.68 18.74 6.44
N SER A 145 -2.55 18.05 6.51
CA SER A 145 -1.25 18.58 6.06
C SER A 145 -1.00 18.43 4.56
N SER A 146 -1.95 17.87 3.82
CA SER A 146 -1.84 17.57 2.39
C SER A 146 -2.92 18.32 1.60
N ARG A 147 -2.57 18.94 0.47
CA ARG A 147 -3.58 19.50 -0.43
C ARG A 147 -4.21 18.39 -1.27
N CYS A 148 -5.54 18.43 -1.40
CA CYS A 148 -6.32 17.50 -2.21
C CYS A 148 -6.61 18.11 -3.58
N TYR A 149 -6.18 17.45 -4.66
CA TYR A 149 -6.44 17.86 -6.06
C TYR A 149 -7.13 16.75 -6.85
#